data_AF-A0A7S3LM25-F1
#
_entry.id   AF-A0A7S3LM25-F1
#
_cell.length_a   1.000
_cell.length_b   1.000
_cell.length_c   1.000
_cell.angle_alpha   90.00
_cell.angle_beta   90.00
_cell.angle_gamma   90.00
#
_symmetry.space_group_name_H-M   'P 1'
#
loop_
_entity.id
_entity.type
_entity.pdbx_description
1 polymer ?
#
loop_
_entity_poly.entity_id
_entity_poly.type
_entity_poly.pdbx_seq_one_letter_code
_entity_poly.pdbx_strand_id
1 'polypeptide(L)'
;MLNYRGRFCRVESTNKFFKKKLFSSKNIKMASANTVKYFGYGSNLNAEDFTNWCNRMGFGGARLVPVSPAWLIDHKLQFHYFSSGRKGGAADVVEDAGMAVPGVLFEVPENTLEALDSKEGHPLFYQKEKVVVCTPYLELVEAITYKVAGNRRKEEHVKPTKEYVKLIEGGLRKFGLPTSMLSMSTTQFVQEENMKSVFVYGTLLRGQPLNYAMVSRNKPTSVKEASVKGALYDLEDFPGLRPGDYVVKGELYSYDTPMRPLLTELDAIEGHEGWGRGLYERVVVPVTVDGEIVWAWAYLLCSKEYDGTEGLITSGSWIERTS
;
A
#
# COMPACT_ATOMS: atom_id res chain seq x y z
N MET A 1 -58.95 19.30 -21.76
CA MET A 1 -59.19 18.03 -21.04
C MET A 1 -58.64 16.89 -21.88
N LEU A 2 -57.54 16.28 -21.45
CA LEU A 2 -57.29 14.83 -21.51
C LEU A 2 -55.92 14.57 -20.87
N ASN A 3 -55.97 13.87 -19.75
CA ASN A 3 -54.86 13.49 -18.89
C ASN A 3 -54.12 12.29 -19.48
N TYR A 4 -52.79 12.27 -19.39
CA TYR A 4 -52.02 11.03 -19.26
C TYR A 4 -50.95 11.18 -18.17
N ARG A 5 -51.16 10.47 -17.07
CA ARG A 5 -50.20 10.20 -15.99
C ARG A 5 -49.42 8.94 -16.34
N GLY A 6 -48.10 8.91 -16.11
CA GLY A 6 -47.33 7.68 -16.29
C GLY A 6 -45.83 7.77 -16.01
N ARG A 7 -45.47 7.98 -14.74
CA ARG A 7 -44.25 7.53 -14.01
C ARG A 7 -42.94 7.31 -14.79
N PHE A 8 -41.99 8.23 -14.59
CA PHE A 8 -40.56 7.95 -14.71
C PHE A 8 -40.06 7.21 -13.47
N CYS A 9 -39.56 5.99 -13.64
CA CYS A 9 -38.72 5.31 -12.65
C CYS A 9 -37.28 5.84 -12.79
N ARG A 10 -36.78 6.45 -11.72
CA ARG A 10 -35.38 6.89 -11.56
C ARG A 10 -34.64 5.75 -10.87
N VAL A 11 -33.65 5.15 -11.53
CA VAL A 11 -32.73 4.20 -10.89
C VAL A 11 -31.66 5.03 -10.18
N GLU A 12 -31.79 5.18 -8.86
CA GLU A 12 -30.78 5.80 -8.01
C GLU A 12 -29.58 4.85 -7.85
N SER A 13 -28.39 5.37 -8.14
CA SER A 13 -27.11 4.70 -7.97
C SER A 13 -26.78 4.57 -6.47
N THR A 14 -26.50 3.34 -6.06
CA THR A 14 -25.97 2.99 -4.74
C THR A 14 -24.51 3.41 -4.64
N ASN A 15 -24.25 4.64 -4.18
CA ASN A 15 -22.91 5.04 -3.76
C ASN A 15 -23.01 5.83 -2.45
N LYS A 16 -23.15 5.09 -1.35
CA LYS A 16 -23.41 5.65 -0.01
C LYS A 16 -22.75 4.81 1.08
N PHE A 17 -21.43 4.61 1.00
CA PHE A 17 -20.67 4.01 2.13
C PHE A 17 -19.34 4.68 2.47
N PHE A 18 -18.90 5.73 1.77
CA PHE A 18 -17.72 6.52 2.15
C PHE A 18 -18.02 8.02 2.06
N LYS A 19 -18.68 8.58 3.08
CA LYS A 19 -18.65 10.00 3.51
C LYS A 19 -19.76 10.29 4.53
N LYS A 20 -19.46 10.14 5.82
CA LYS A 20 -19.88 11.06 6.91
C LYS A 20 -19.46 10.52 8.27
N LYS A 21 -18.43 11.12 8.86
CA LYS A 21 -18.55 11.64 10.22
C LYS A 21 -17.65 12.86 10.36
N LEU A 22 -18.30 14.02 10.28
CA LEU A 22 -17.78 15.32 10.65
C LEU A 22 -17.47 15.27 12.15
N PHE A 23 -16.22 15.47 12.54
CA PHE A 23 -15.88 15.82 13.93
C PHE A 23 -16.28 17.29 14.15
N SER A 24 -17.24 17.50 15.04
CA SER A 24 -17.58 18.82 15.58
C SER A 24 -16.45 19.26 16.51
N SER A 25 -15.93 20.45 16.23
CA SER A 25 -14.93 21.17 17.00
C SER A 25 -15.45 21.56 18.39
N LYS A 26 -15.04 20.81 19.40
CA LYS A 26 -14.88 21.33 20.77
C LYS A 26 -13.56 20.85 21.34
N ASN A 27 -12.72 21.83 21.67
CA ASN A 27 -11.40 21.71 22.26
C ASN A 27 -11.40 20.77 23.48
N ILE A 28 -10.71 19.64 23.34
CA ILE A 28 -10.01 18.99 24.44
C ILE A 28 -8.59 18.81 23.93
N LYS A 29 -7.66 19.66 24.38
CA LYS A 29 -6.22 19.35 24.32
C LYS A 29 -6.01 18.16 25.25
N MET A 30 -6.25 16.93 24.77
CA MET A 30 -5.65 15.76 25.37
C MET A 30 -4.17 15.82 25.03
N ALA A 31 -3.30 15.71 26.03
CA ALA A 31 -1.88 15.45 25.81
C ALA A 31 -1.77 14.32 24.77
N SER A 32 -1.00 14.53 23.70
CA SER A 32 -0.78 13.47 22.71
C SER A 32 -0.20 12.28 23.46
N ALA A 33 -0.99 11.22 23.62
CA ALA A 33 -0.44 9.94 24.07
C ALA A 33 0.68 9.59 23.10
N ASN A 34 1.85 9.28 23.61
CA ASN A 34 2.98 8.88 22.77
C ASN A 34 2.55 7.60 22.03
N THR A 35 2.48 7.66 20.70
CA THR A 35 2.07 6.53 19.85
C THR A 35 3.20 6.17 18.92
N VAL A 36 3.39 4.88 18.71
CA VAL A 36 4.30 4.35 17.69
C VAL A 36 3.49 3.90 16.47
N LYS A 37 4.07 4.00 15.28
CA LYS A 37 3.49 3.46 14.06
C LYS A 37 3.90 1.99 13.92
N TYR A 38 2.93 1.10 13.72
CA TYR A 38 3.14 -0.34 13.56
C TYR A 38 2.52 -0.82 12.25
N PHE A 39 3.29 -1.52 11.42
CA PHE A 39 2.78 -2.17 10.21
C PHE A 39 2.46 -3.64 10.48
N GLY A 40 1.18 -4.00 10.35
CA GLY A 40 0.71 -5.37 10.48
C GLY A 40 0.35 -5.99 9.12
N TYR A 41 0.89 -7.16 8.83
CA TYR A 41 0.63 -7.93 7.59
C TYR A 41 0.13 -9.36 7.85
N GLY A 42 0.19 -9.83 9.10
CA GLY A 42 -0.25 -11.16 9.52
C GLY A 42 -1.54 -11.13 10.35
N SER A 43 -1.61 -11.92 11.42
CA SER A 43 -2.84 -11.99 12.23
C SER A 43 -3.25 -10.69 12.94
N ASN A 44 -2.33 -9.74 13.09
CA ASN A 44 -2.65 -8.44 13.70
C ASN A 44 -3.53 -7.55 12.80
N LEU A 45 -3.79 -7.96 11.55
CA LEU A 45 -4.85 -7.36 10.73
C LEU A 45 -6.23 -7.45 11.39
N ASN A 46 -6.44 -8.42 12.30
CA ASN A 46 -7.61 -8.47 13.17
C ASN A 46 -7.32 -7.80 14.52
N ALA A 47 -7.55 -6.47 14.59
CA ALA A 47 -7.35 -5.68 15.80
C ALA A 47 -8.26 -6.10 16.98
N GLU A 48 -9.44 -6.65 16.70
CA GLU A 48 -10.37 -7.14 17.73
C GLU A 48 -9.81 -8.43 18.37
N ASP A 49 -9.31 -9.36 17.56
CA ASP A 49 -8.63 -10.56 18.06
C ASP A 49 -7.40 -10.20 18.90
N PHE A 50 -6.64 -9.18 18.49
CA PHE A 50 -5.51 -8.66 19.28
C PHE A 50 -5.98 -8.11 20.64
N THR A 51 -7.02 -7.29 20.66
CA THR A 51 -7.59 -6.72 21.90
C THR A 51 -8.09 -7.83 22.83
N ASN A 52 -8.80 -8.82 22.29
CA ASN A 52 -9.29 -9.98 23.03
C ASN A 52 -8.14 -10.81 23.60
N TRP A 53 -7.05 -10.99 22.85
CA TRP A 53 -5.84 -11.64 23.34
C TRP A 53 -5.21 -10.84 24.48
N CYS A 54 -5.09 -9.51 24.35
CA CYS A 54 -4.52 -8.63 25.38
C CYS A 54 -5.29 -8.74 26.70
N ASN A 55 -6.62 -8.69 26.65
CA ASN A 55 -7.47 -8.81 27.84
C ASN A 55 -7.27 -10.15 28.57
N ARG A 56 -7.08 -11.26 27.84
CA ARG A 56 -6.82 -12.59 28.45
C ARG A 56 -5.41 -12.70 29.05
N MET A 57 -4.45 -11.99 28.50
CA MET A 57 -3.03 -12.06 28.90
C MET A 57 -2.64 -11.00 29.93
N GLY A 58 -3.59 -10.18 30.40
CA GLY A 58 -3.34 -9.13 31.41
C GLY A 58 -2.88 -7.80 30.83
N PHE A 59 -2.84 -7.63 29.51
CA PHE A 59 -2.50 -6.38 28.82
C PHE A 59 -3.73 -5.48 28.62
N GLY A 60 -4.51 -5.25 29.67
CA GLY A 60 -5.72 -4.44 29.61
C GLY A 60 -5.45 -3.04 29.05
N GLY A 61 -6.26 -2.62 28.08
CA GLY A 61 -6.13 -1.31 27.44
C GLY A 61 -5.12 -1.23 26.28
N ALA A 62 -4.35 -2.29 26.02
CA ALA A 62 -3.55 -2.41 24.80
C ALA A 62 -4.46 -2.59 23.58
N ARG A 63 -4.19 -1.86 22.50
CA ARG A 63 -5.03 -1.88 21.29
C ARG A 63 -4.26 -1.45 20.04
N LEU A 64 -4.64 -2.03 18.91
CA LEU A 64 -4.19 -1.57 17.59
C LEU A 64 -5.23 -0.60 17.04
N VAL A 65 -4.88 0.66 16.81
CA VAL A 65 -5.77 1.65 16.20
C VAL A 65 -5.45 1.71 14.70
N PRO A 66 -6.30 1.18 13.80
CA PRO A 66 -6.01 1.20 12.37
C PRO A 66 -6.03 2.63 11.85
N VAL A 67 -4.98 3.00 11.10
CA VAL A 67 -4.81 4.34 10.50
C VAL A 67 -5.16 4.29 9.02
N SER A 68 -4.52 3.38 8.28
CA SER A 68 -4.65 3.28 6.83
C SER A 68 -4.23 1.89 6.34
N PRO A 69 -4.79 1.39 5.21
CA PRO A 69 -4.08 0.40 4.40
C PRO A 69 -2.68 0.93 4.06
N ALA A 70 -1.71 0.04 3.88
CA ALA A 70 -0.35 0.40 3.51
C ALA A 70 0.35 -0.76 2.78
N TRP A 71 1.42 -0.42 2.08
CA TRP A 71 2.25 -1.38 1.35
C TRP A 71 3.69 -1.31 1.79
N LEU A 72 4.26 -2.47 2.10
CA LEU A 72 5.70 -2.64 2.30
C LEU A 72 6.33 -3.08 0.97
N ILE A 73 7.09 -2.16 0.37
CA ILE A 73 7.71 -2.33 -0.95
C ILE A 73 8.98 -3.17 -0.85
N ASP A 74 9.31 -3.86 -1.94
CA ASP A 74 10.47 -4.75 -2.09
C ASP A 74 10.50 -5.86 -1.05
N HIS A 75 9.31 -6.34 -0.70
CA HIS A 75 9.10 -7.45 0.21
C HIS A 75 8.04 -8.40 -0.34
N LYS A 76 8.14 -9.66 0.08
CA LYS A 76 7.12 -10.69 -0.13
C LYS A 76 6.71 -11.35 1.16
N LEU A 77 5.50 -11.92 1.15
CA LEU A 77 5.05 -12.81 2.21
C LEU A 77 5.68 -14.19 2.04
N GLN A 78 6.21 -14.76 3.13
CA GLN A 78 6.79 -16.10 3.14
C GLN A 78 6.37 -16.87 4.40
N PHE A 79 6.12 -18.17 4.25
CA PHE A 79 5.86 -19.07 5.36
C PHE A 79 7.02 -20.07 5.48
N HIS A 80 8.00 -19.72 6.29
CA HIS A 80 9.23 -20.52 6.51
C HIS A 80 9.53 -20.75 8.00
N TYR A 81 8.52 -20.59 8.85
CA TYR A 81 8.64 -20.77 10.28
C TYR A 81 7.42 -21.53 10.80
N PHE A 82 7.66 -22.61 11.55
CA PHE A 82 6.59 -23.39 12.17
C PHE A 82 6.22 -22.80 13.52
N SER A 83 4.98 -22.32 13.64
CA SER A 83 4.43 -21.85 14.90
C SER A 83 3.66 -22.96 15.61
N SER A 84 4.06 -23.30 16.84
CA SER A 84 3.33 -24.27 17.68
C SER A 84 1.91 -23.80 17.98
N GLY A 85 1.70 -22.49 18.16
CA GLY A 85 0.37 -21.91 18.41
C GLY A 85 -0.56 -21.96 17.20
N ARG A 86 -0.02 -21.81 15.98
CA ARG A 86 -0.79 -21.92 14.74
C ARG A 86 -0.85 -23.34 14.18
N LYS A 87 -0.03 -24.26 14.72
CA LYS A 87 0.17 -25.63 14.23
C LYS A 87 0.49 -25.68 12.73
N GLY A 88 1.28 -24.73 12.26
CA GLY A 88 1.63 -24.56 10.85
C GLY A 88 2.51 -23.35 10.59
N GLY A 89 2.70 -23.04 9.31
CA GLY A 89 3.47 -21.87 8.86
C GLY A 89 2.91 -20.56 9.41
N ALA A 90 3.78 -19.77 10.04
CA ALA A 90 3.49 -18.39 10.41
C ALA A 90 4.07 -17.43 9.37
N ALA A 91 3.41 -16.28 9.23
CA ALA A 91 3.70 -15.30 8.20
C ALA A 91 4.97 -14.53 8.53
N ASP A 92 5.86 -14.38 7.55
CA ASP A 92 7.01 -13.49 7.60
C ASP A 92 7.00 -12.56 6.38
N VAL A 93 7.69 -11.43 6.49
CA VAL A 93 8.06 -10.62 5.33
C VAL A 93 9.56 -10.70 5.10
N VAL A 94 9.94 -11.01 3.88
CA VAL A 94 11.35 -11.05 3.47
C VAL A 94 11.55 -10.12 2.28
N GLU A 95 12.76 -9.60 2.16
CA GLU A 95 13.15 -8.76 1.03
C GLU A 95 13.01 -9.53 -0.28
N ASP A 96 12.35 -8.91 -1.26
CA ASP A 96 12.20 -9.40 -2.61
C ASP A 96 11.87 -8.21 -3.52
N ALA A 97 12.88 -7.73 -4.25
CA ALA A 97 12.75 -6.53 -5.08
C ALA A 97 11.67 -6.69 -6.16
N GLY A 98 10.84 -5.66 -6.32
CA GLY A 98 9.70 -5.64 -7.25
C GLY A 98 8.42 -6.30 -6.72
N MET A 99 8.41 -6.76 -5.47
CA MET A 99 7.22 -7.24 -4.77
C MET A 99 6.70 -6.19 -3.78
N ALA A 100 5.41 -6.27 -3.42
CA ALA A 100 4.85 -5.40 -2.37
C ALA A 100 3.89 -6.16 -1.47
N VAL A 101 4.10 -6.11 -0.15
CA VAL A 101 3.23 -6.76 0.84
C VAL A 101 2.12 -5.81 1.26
N PRO A 102 0.84 -6.14 1.01
CA PRO A 102 -0.27 -5.36 1.54
C PRO A 102 -0.43 -5.61 3.04
N GLY A 103 -0.70 -4.56 3.80
CA GLY A 103 -0.98 -4.63 5.22
C GLY A 103 -1.68 -3.38 5.73
N VAL A 104 -1.71 -3.20 7.05
CA VAL A 104 -2.36 -2.06 7.70
C VAL A 104 -1.35 -1.35 8.57
N LEU A 105 -1.30 -0.03 8.41
CA LEU A 105 -0.62 0.87 9.33
C LEU A 105 -1.52 1.12 10.53
N PHE A 106 -0.99 0.87 11.72
CA PHE A 106 -1.64 1.10 13.00
C PHE A 106 -0.91 2.20 13.77
N GLU A 107 -1.67 2.95 14.56
CA GLU A 107 -1.16 3.65 15.74
C GLU A 107 -1.29 2.72 16.94
N VAL A 108 -0.17 2.52 17.61
CA VAL A 108 -0.09 1.74 18.83
C VAL A 108 0.28 2.66 20.00
N PRO A 109 -0.61 2.83 20.98
CA PRO A 109 -0.26 3.50 22.23
C PRO A 109 0.96 2.85 22.87
N GLU A 110 1.80 3.62 23.55
CA GLU A 110 3.08 3.13 24.11
C GLU A 110 2.92 1.86 24.98
N ASN A 111 1.85 1.76 25.78
CA ASN A 111 1.53 0.58 26.58
C ASN A 111 1.19 -0.70 25.77
N THR A 112 0.98 -0.56 24.45
CA THR A 112 0.66 -1.67 23.54
C THR A 112 1.92 -2.36 23.02
N LEU A 113 3.09 -1.70 23.07
CA LEU A 113 4.34 -2.28 22.58
C LEU A 113 4.75 -3.51 23.36
N GLU A 114 4.62 -3.50 24.68
CA GLU A 114 4.92 -4.68 25.52
C GLU A 114 4.00 -5.86 25.18
N ALA A 115 2.71 -5.59 24.93
CA ALA A 115 1.75 -6.61 24.53
C ALA A 115 2.10 -7.20 23.16
N LEU A 116 2.52 -6.36 22.21
CA LEU A 116 3.01 -6.82 20.90
C LEU A 116 4.29 -7.65 21.03
N ASP A 117 5.29 -7.16 21.77
CA ASP A 117 6.54 -7.87 21.99
C ASP A 117 6.29 -9.25 22.63
N SER A 118 5.40 -9.31 23.61
CA SER A 118 4.96 -10.58 24.24
C SER A 118 4.26 -11.51 23.24
N LYS A 119 3.33 -10.99 22.43
CA LYS A 119 2.56 -11.78 21.45
C LYS A 119 3.44 -12.37 20.37
N GLU A 120 4.37 -11.57 19.85
CA GLU A 120 5.28 -11.96 18.76
C GLU A 120 6.47 -12.80 19.28
N GLY A 121 6.57 -12.99 20.61
CA GLY A 121 7.67 -13.72 21.23
C GLY A 121 9.01 -13.04 20.99
N HIS A 122 9.01 -11.71 20.95
CA HIS A 122 10.19 -10.89 20.75
C HIS A 122 11.17 -11.02 21.93
N PRO A 123 12.49 -11.14 21.68
CA PRO A 123 13.18 -11.19 20.39
C PRO A 123 13.45 -12.61 19.84
N LEU A 124 12.96 -13.66 20.50
CA LEU A 124 13.35 -15.06 20.25
C LEU A 124 12.67 -15.72 19.04
N PHE A 125 11.49 -15.24 18.68
CA PHE A 125 10.70 -15.78 17.57
C PHE A 125 10.55 -14.78 16.44
N TYR A 126 10.22 -13.53 16.79
CA TYR A 126 10.22 -12.40 15.87
C TYR A 126 11.10 -11.27 16.39
N GLN A 127 11.75 -10.57 15.47
CA GLN A 127 12.58 -9.40 15.72
C GLN A 127 11.87 -8.16 15.21
N LYS A 128 11.96 -7.07 15.99
CA LYS A 128 11.41 -5.78 15.65
C LYS A 128 12.32 -5.10 14.64
N GLU A 129 11.76 -4.61 13.55
CA GLU A 129 12.48 -3.93 12.49
C GLU A 129 11.79 -2.61 12.14
N LYS A 130 12.57 -1.59 11.79
CA LYS A 130 12.04 -0.35 11.24
C LYS A 130 11.87 -0.53 9.74
N VAL A 131 10.69 -0.17 9.23
CA VAL A 131 10.35 -0.22 7.81
C VAL A 131 9.71 1.10 7.39
N VAL A 132 9.71 1.37 6.09
CA VAL A 132 8.94 2.45 5.49
C VAL A 132 7.82 1.82 4.67
N VAL A 133 6.61 2.29 4.89
CA VAL A 133 5.43 1.83 4.15
C VAL A 133 4.80 2.99 3.41
N CYS A 134 4.28 2.73 2.20
CA CYS A 134 3.51 3.74 1.47
C CYS A 134 2.01 3.56 1.71
N THR A 135 1.31 4.68 1.90
CA THR A 135 -0.14 4.72 2.07
C THR A 135 -0.82 5.03 0.73
N PRO A 136 -2.13 4.73 0.60
CA PRO A 136 -2.92 5.08 -0.59
C PRO A 136 -3.03 6.60 -0.83
N TYR A 137 -2.56 7.43 0.11
CA TYR A 137 -2.60 8.88 0.06
C TYR A 137 -1.25 9.48 -0.35
N LEU A 138 -0.36 8.68 -0.94
CA LEU A 138 0.98 9.07 -1.37
C LEU A 138 1.91 9.44 -0.21
N GLU A 139 1.60 9.00 1.01
CA GLU A 139 2.46 9.25 2.17
C GLU A 139 3.38 8.06 2.41
N LEU A 140 4.60 8.36 2.80
CA LEU A 140 5.59 7.36 3.19
C LEU A 140 5.84 7.49 4.67
N VAL A 141 5.63 6.40 5.41
CA VAL A 141 5.56 6.42 6.86
C VAL A 141 6.54 5.40 7.44
N GLU A 142 7.45 5.88 8.29
CA GLU A 142 8.26 5.01 9.13
C GLU A 142 7.38 4.29 10.15
N ALA A 143 7.52 2.97 10.23
CA ALA A 143 6.80 2.12 11.17
C ALA A 143 7.72 1.01 11.71
N ILE A 144 7.37 0.45 12.85
CA ILE A 144 7.92 -0.83 13.26
C ILE A 144 7.12 -1.98 12.63
N THR A 145 7.79 -3.09 12.37
CA THR A 145 7.17 -4.38 12.05
C THR A 145 7.90 -5.50 12.79
N TYR A 146 7.38 -6.72 12.72
CA TYR A 146 8.00 -7.90 13.31
C TYR A 146 8.33 -8.88 12.20
N LYS A 147 9.60 -9.31 12.07
CA LYS A 147 10.04 -10.35 11.12
C LYS A 147 10.52 -11.57 11.87
N VAL A 148 10.36 -12.77 11.30
CA VAL A 148 10.83 -14.01 11.93
C VAL A 148 12.33 -13.92 12.16
N ALA A 149 12.76 -14.23 13.39
CA ALA A 149 14.17 -14.24 13.76
C ALA A 149 14.97 -15.20 12.86
N GLY A 150 16.15 -14.78 12.39
CA GLY A 150 16.91 -15.53 11.38
C GLY A 150 17.16 -17.00 11.74
N ASN A 151 17.46 -17.30 13.02
CA ASN A 151 17.69 -18.64 13.55
C ASN A 151 16.42 -19.52 13.65
N ARG A 152 15.24 -18.97 13.37
CA ARG A 152 13.95 -19.70 13.35
C ARG A 152 13.46 -19.99 11.94
N ARG A 153 14.07 -19.36 10.92
CA ARG A 153 13.72 -19.54 9.52
C ARG A 153 14.19 -20.92 9.06
N LYS A 154 13.35 -21.60 8.31
CA LYS A 154 13.69 -22.81 7.59
C LYS A 154 13.95 -22.49 6.13
N GLU A 155 14.76 -23.31 5.46
CA GLU A 155 14.91 -23.21 4.00
C GLU A 155 13.65 -23.68 3.28
N GLU A 156 12.96 -24.66 3.86
CA GLU A 156 11.72 -25.23 3.33
C GLU A 156 10.49 -24.37 3.61
N HIS A 157 9.56 -24.38 2.66
CA HIS A 157 8.21 -23.84 2.85
C HIS A 157 7.47 -24.60 3.94
N VAL A 158 6.94 -23.89 4.92
CA VAL A 158 6.11 -24.43 5.99
C VAL A 158 4.67 -24.07 5.70
N LYS A 159 3.86 -25.04 5.28
CA LYS A 159 2.46 -24.80 4.92
C LYS A 159 1.67 -24.18 6.08
N PRO A 160 1.01 -23.02 5.89
CA PRO A 160 0.10 -22.47 6.88
C PRO A 160 -1.20 -23.28 6.97
N THR A 161 -1.89 -23.21 8.11
CA THR A 161 -3.22 -23.81 8.25
C THR A 161 -4.26 -22.99 7.48
N LYS A 162 -5.33 -23.65 7.01
CA LYS A 162 -6.39 -22.97 6.24
C LYS A 162 -7.08 -21.89 7.07
N GLU A 163 -7.23 -22.14 8.37
CA GLU A 163 -7.83 -21.23 9.34
C GLU A 163 -6.98 -19.96 9.50
N TYR A 164 -5.65 -20.12 9.55
CA TYR A 164 -4.74 -18.99 9.65
C TYR A 164 -4.72 -18.14 8.37
N VAL A 165 -4.72 -18.78 7.20
CA VAL A 165 -4.82 -18.08 5.90
C VAL A 165 -6.13 -17.28 5.82
N LYS A 166 -7.27 -17.88 6.16
CA LYS A 166 -8.57 -17.20 6.17
C LYS A 166 -8.61 -15.99 7.11
N LEU A 167 -7.90 -16.06 8.24
CA LEU A 167 -7.79 -14.95 9.19
C LEU A 167 -7.06 -13.77 8.57
N ILE A 168 -5.89 -14.00 7.94
CA ILE A 168 -5.14 -12.93 7.25
C ILE A 168 -5.97 -12.39 6.07
N GLU A 169 -6.57 -13.27 5.28
CA GLU A 169 -7.41 -12.92 4.14
C GLU A 169 -8.59 -12.02 4.55
N GLY A 170 -9.31 -12.39 5.61
CA GLY A 170 -10.41 -11.59 6.15
C GLY A 170 -9.95 -10.22 6.63
N GLY A 171 -8.77 -10.15 7.24
CA GLY A 171 -8.11 -8.90 7.61
C GLY A 171 -7.85 -8.01 6.39
N LEU A 172 -7.18 -8.52 5.35
CA LEU A 172 -6.91 -7.78 4.12
C LEU A 172 -8.20 -7.28 3.45
N ARG A 173 -9.19 -8.16 3.30
CA ARG A 173 -10.48 -7.81 2.67
C ARG A 173 -11.24 -6.73 3.44
N LYS A 174 -11.18 -6.72 4.77
CA LYS A 174 -11.80 -5.68 5.62
C LYS A 174 -11.27 -4.28 5.30
N PHE A 175 -10.02 -4.18 4.83
CA PHE A 175 -9.37 -2.94 4.45
C PHE A 175 -9.29 -2.71 2.93
N GLY A 176 -10.01 -3.52 2.13
CA GLY A 176 -10.02 -3.39 0.67
C GLY A 176 -8.69 -3.75 0.00
N LEU A 177 -7.84 -4.53 0.67
CA LEU A 177 -6.53 -4.93 0.16
C LEU A 177 -6.62 -6.23 -0.64
N PRO A 178 -5.78 -6.40 -1.67
CA PRO A 178 -5.74 -7.62 -2.47
C PRO A 178 -5.17 -8.79 -1.67
N THR A 179 -5.64 -10.00 -1.99
CA THR A 179 -5.24 -11.24 -1.31
C THR A 179 -4.37 -12.15 -2.19
N SER A 180 -4.05 -11.71 -3.41
CA SER A 180 -3.28 -12.50 -4.39
C SER A 180 -1.93 -12.96 -3.81
N MET A 181 -1.13 -12.05 -3.24
CA MET A 181 0.14 -12.39 -2.62
C MET A 181 -0.01 -13.43 -1.50
N LEU A 182 -1.02 -13.29 -0.64
CA LEU A 182 -1.30 -14.28 0.40
C LEU A 182 -1.59 -15.64 -0.23
N SER A 183 -2.51 -15.72 -1.19
CA SER A 183 -2.85 -16.98 -1.88
C SER A 183 -1.62 -17.67 -2.46
N MET A 184 -0.77 -16.90 -3.15
CA MET A 184 0.42 -17.42 -3.84
C MET A 184 1.47 -17.94 -2.86
N SER A 185 1.71 -17.18 -1.79
CA SER A 185 2.65 -17.56 -0.73
C SER A 185 2.22 -18.80 0.05
N THR A 186 0.97 -19.25 -0.01
CA THR A 186 0.55 -20.52 0.63
C THR A 186 1.07 -21.77 -0.11
N THR A 187 1.47 -21.62 -1.37
CA THR A 187 1.92 -22.72 -2.24
C THR A 187 3.43 -22.65 -2.49
N GLN A 188 4.06 -23.80 -2.66
CA GLN A 188 5.51 -23.89 -2.87
C GLN A 188 5.96 -23.49 -4.30
N PHE A 189 5.04 -23.44 -5.27
CA PHE A 189 5.41 -23.58 -6.69
C PHE A 189 5.23 -22.36 -7.58
N VAL A 190 4.63 -21.25 -7.14
CA VAL A 190 4.53 -20.06 -8.00
C VAL A 190 4.55 -18.79 -7.15
N GLN A 191 5.65 -18.03 -7.23
CA GLN A 191 5.65 -16.61 -6.87
C GLN A 191 5.57 -15.82 -8.17
N GLU A 192 4.38 -15.76 -8.76
CA GLU A 192 4.08 -14.69 -9.69
C GLU A 192 4.20 -13.35 -8.93
N GLU A 193 4.45 -12.26 -9.62
CA GLU A 193 4.39 -10.96 -8.95
C GLU A 193 2.93 -10.58 -8.73
N ASN A 194 2.65 -10.02 -7.57
CA ASN A 194 1.28 -9.73 -7.14
C ASN A 194 0.70 -8.47 -7.76
N MET A 195 1.51 -7.66 -8.44
CA MET A 195 1.13 -6.40 -9.04
C MET A 195 1.94 -6.14 -10.31
N LYS A 196 1.24 -6.12 -11.45
CA LYS A 196 1.85 -6.05 -12.79
C LYS A 196 1.46 -4.79 -13.57
N SER A 197 1.18 -3.71 -12.86
CA SER A 197 0.77 -2.45 -13.47
C SER A 197 1.62 -1.30 -12.99
N VAL A 198 1.89 -0.36 -13.89
CA VAL A 198 2.60 0.90 -13.63
C VAL A 198 1.73 2.06 -14.08
N PHE A 199 1.51 3.02 -13.20
CA PHE A 199 0.87 4.29 -13.53
C PHE A 199 1.92 5.36 -13.78
N VAL A 200 1.80 6.03 -14.93
CA VAL A 200 2.68 7.12 -15.34
C VAL A 200 1.85 8.37 -15.62
N TYR A 201 2.43 9.54 -15.35
CA TYR A 201 1.69 10.82 -15.36
C TYR A 201 2.49 11.98 -16.01
N GLY A 202 3.64 11.68 -16.62
CA GLY A 202 4.61 12.68 -17.04
C GLY A 202 5.42 12.32 -18.28
N THR A 203 6.74 12.48 -18.21
CA THR A 203 7.71 12.20 -19.29
C THR A 203 7.68 10.76 -19.82
N LEU A 204 7.09 9.83 -19.05
CA LEU A 204 6.85 8.44 -19.43
C LEU A 204 5.51 8.20 -20.17
N LEU A 205 4.62 9.19 -20.28
CA LEU A 205 3.34 9.07 -21.02
C LEU A 205 3.58 8.81 -22.52
N ARG A 206 2.61 8.22 -23.22
CA ARG A 206 2.65 8.01 -24.66
C ARG A 206 2.98 9.30 -25.41
N GLY A 207 3.96 9.22 -26.31
CA GLY A 207 4.44 10.37 -27.09
C GLY A 207 5.36 11.32 -26.34
N GLN A 208 5.66 11.07 -25.06
CA GLN A 208 6.67 11.82 -24.30
C GLN A 208 8.06 11.16 -24.44
N PRO A 209 9.15 11.91 -24.17
CA PRO A 209 10.52 11.48 -24.51
C PRO A 209 10.97 10.15 -23.89
N LEU A 210 10.47 9.79 -22.71
CA LEU A 210 10.91 8.60 -21.97
C LEU A 210 9.97 7.40 -22.16
N ASN A 211 8.91 7.52 -22.95
CA ASN A 211 7.93 6.45 -23.16
C ASN A 211 8.51 5.14 -23.73
N TYR A 212 9.67 5.20 -24.40
CA TYR A 212 10.35 4.02 -24.91
C TYR A 212 10.68 3.00 -23.80
N ALA A 213 10.90 3.45 -22.57
CA ALA A 213 11.14 2.57 -21.43
C ALA A 213 9.89 1.71 -21.13
N MET A 214 8.70 2.26 -21.31
CA MET A 214 7.44 1.55 -21.06
C MET A 214 7.05 0.56 -22.16
N VAL A 215 7.50 0.79 -23.42
CA VAL A 215 6.97 0.10 -24.63
C VAL A 215 8.03 -0.60 -25.49
N SER A 216 9.18 0.03 -25.73
CA SER A 216 10.18 -0.51 -26.66
C SER A 216 11.05 -1.59 -26.02
N ARG A 217 11.37 -1.42 -24.74
CA ARG A 217 12.16 -2.37 -23.95
C ARG A 217 11.30 -3.33 -23.13
N ASN A 218 10.04 -2.95 -22.90
CA ASN A 218 9.06 -3.70 -22.13
C ASN A 218 7.76 -3.74 -22.94
N LYS A 219 7.12 -4.90 -23.11
CA LYS A 219 5.90 -5.02 -23.94
C LYS A 219 4.66 -5.03 -23.05
N PRO A 220 3.94 -3.89 -22.90
CA PRO A 220 2.70 -3.87 -22.14
C PRO A 220 1.62 -4.66 -22.88
N THR A 221 0.77 -5.33 -22.12
CA THR A 221 -0.40 -6.04 -22.65
C THR A 221 -1.58 -5.12 -22.84
N SER A 222 -1.64 -4.02 -22.08
CA SER A 222 -2.60 -2.95 -22.29
C SER A 222 -2.10 -1.61 -21.75
N VAL A 223 -2.65 -0.53 -22.30
CA VAL A 223 -2.45 0.84 -21.85
C VAL A 223 -3.81 1.52 -21.83
N LYS A 224 -4.19 2.10 -20.69
CA LYS A 224 -5.47 2.79 -20.49
C LYS A 224 -5.27 4.17 -19.90
N GLU A 225 -6.15 5.10 -20.26
CA GLU A 225 -6.26 6.37 -19.53
C GLU A 225 -6.67 6.10 -18.09
N ALA A 226 -6.04 6.79 -17.15
CA ALA A 226 -6.21 6.52 -15.74
C ALA A 226 -5.97 7.79 -14.91
N SER A 227 -6.29 7.73 -13.62
CA SER A 227 -6.01 8.83 -12.71
C SER A 227 -5.72 8.38 -11.29
N VAL A 228 -5.02 9.23 -10.54
CA VAL A 228 -4.77 9.07 -9.10
C VAL A 228 -5.16 10.34 -8.36
N LYS A 229 -5.43 10.22 -7.07
CA LYS A 229 -5.57 11.38 -6.19
C LYS A 229 -4.17 11.86 -5.78
N GLY A 230 -3.89 13.15 -5.95
CA GLY A 230 -2.59 13.75 -5.64
C GLY A 230 -2.50 15.17 -6.22
N ALA A 231 -1.36 15.82 -6.04
CA ALA A 231 -1.04 17.10 -6.68
C ALA A 231 0.11 16.89 -7.67
N LEU A 232 -0.01 17.48 -8.87
CA LEU A 232 0.99 17.42 -9.92
C LEU A 232 1.68 18.78 -10.05
N TYR A 233 3.00 18.78 -10.03
CA TYR A 233 3.82 19.99 -10.13
C TYR A 233 4.67 19.95 -11.40
N ASP A 234 4.84 21.10 -12.03
CA ASP A 234 5.80 21.31 -13.12
C ASP A 234 7.16 21.67 -12.51
N LEU A 235 8.17 20.82 -12.73
CA LEU A 235 9.56 21.07 -12.35
C LEU A 235 10.40 21.37 -13.60
N GLU A 236 9.79 22.05 -14.58
CA GLU A 236 10.34 22.41 -15.88
C GLU A 236 10.47 21.20 -16.82
N ASP A 237 11.53 20.41 -16.66
CA ASP A 237 11.84 19.29 -17.56
C ASP A 237 11.01 18.03 -17.24
N PHE A 238 10.50 17.94 -16.02
CA PHE A 238 9.77 16.76 -15.53
C PHE A 238 8.70 17.11 -14.48
N PRO A 239 7.64 16.30 -14.35
CA PRO A 239 6.60 16.56 -13.35
C PRO A 239 6.83 15.85 -12.02
N GLY A 240 6.39 16.48 -10.94
CA GLY A 240 6.36 15.88 -9.62
C GLY A 240 4.96 15.50 -9.13
N LEU A 241 4.70 14.21 -8.89
CA LEU A 241 3.51 13.78 -8.13
C LEU A 241 3.77 13.89 -6.63
N ARG A 242 2.81 14.42 -5.88
CA ARG A 242 2.83 14.56 -4.41
C ARG A 242 1.47 14.26 -3.78
N PRO A 243 1.42 14.02 -2.46
CA PRO A 243 0.16 14.05 -1.71
C PRO A 243 -0.63 15.34 -1.99
N GLY A 244 -1.94 15.19 -2.17
CA GLY A 244 -2.82 16.32 -2.47
C GLY A 244 -4.26 15.91 -2.73
N ASP A 245 -5.15 16.89 -2.84
CA ASP A 245 -6.58 16.68 -3.05
C ASP A 245 -7.05 16.82 -4.51
N TYR A 246 -6.12 16.99 -5.45
CA TYR A 246 -6.42 17.08 -6.87
C TYR A 246 -6.50 15.68 -7.52
N VAL A 247 -6.90 15.66 -8.79
CA VAL A 247 -6.90 14.45 -9.63
C VAL A 247 -5.79 14.61 -10.65
N VAL A 248 -4.83 13.69 -10.63
CA VAL A 248 -3.73 13.64 -11.60
C VAL A 248 -4.10 12.62 -12.67
N LYS A 249 -4.17 13.09 -13.93
CA LYS A 249 -4.44 12.26 -15.11
C LYS A 249 -3.14 11.63 -15.59
N GLY A 250 -3.24 10.40 -16.09
CA GLY A 250 -2.10 9.68 -16.64
C GLY A 250 -2.53 8.43 -17.39
N GLU A 251 -1.61 7.48 -17.51
CA GLU A 251 -1.82 6.21 -18.18
C GLU A 251 -1.46 5.05 -17.25
N LEU A 252 -2.29 4.02 -17.26
CA LEU A 252 -2.03 2.74 -16.60
C LEU A 252 -1.53 1.73 -17.64
N TYR A 253 -0.28 1.33 -17.49
CA TYR A 253 0.35 0.26 -18.25
C TYR A 253 0.21 -1.06 -17.49
N SER A 254 -0.18 -2.14 -18.16
CA SER A 254 -0.25 -3.48 -17.58
C SER A 254 0.64 -4.45 -18.32
N TYR A 255 1.21 -5.42 -17.61
CA TYR A 255 2.20 -6.37 -18.11
C TYR A 255 1.84 -7.81 -17.70
N ASP A 256 2.20 -8.79 -18.52
CA ASP A 256 2.15 -10.21 -18.14
C ASP A 256 3.52 -10.75 -17.73
N THR A 257 4.59 -10.02 -18.05
CA THR A 257 5.99 -10.32 -17.72
C THR A 257 6.34 -9.93 -16.29
N PRO A 258 7.44 -10.48 -15.72
CA PRO A 258 8.00 -9.97 -14.49
C PRO A 258 8.31 -8.47 -14.58
N MET A 259 8.00 -7.77 -13.51
CA MET A 259 8.08 -6.34 -13.25
C MET A 259 9.46 -5.95 -12.76
N ARG A 260 10.18 -6.83 -12.06
CA ARG A 260 11.51 -6.46 -11.53
C ARG A 260 12.44 -5.84 -12.58
N PRO A 261 12.61 -6.39 -13.81
CA PRO A 261 13.45 -5.76 -14.82
C PRO A 261 12.95 -4.37 -15.25
N LEU A 262 11.63 -4.22 -15.44
CA LEU A 262 11.01 -2.94 -15.79
C LEU A 262 11.21 -1.92 -14.66
N LEU A 263 10.94 -2.30 -13.42
CA LEU A 263 11.10 -1.44 -12.25
C LEU A 263 12.56 -1.03 -12.04
N THR A 264 13.53 -1.91 -12.26
CA THR A 264 14.96 -1.54 -12.22
C THR A 264 15.32 -0.49 -13.27
N GLU A 265 14.75 -0.58 -14.48
CA GLU A 265 14.96 0.42 -15.52
C GLU A 265 14.31 1.77 -15.14
N LEU A 266 13.07 1.73 -14.64
CA LEU A 266 12.38 2.94 -14.22
C LEU A 266 13.04 3.60 -13.00
N ASP A 267 13.57 2.82 -12.05
CA ASP A 267 14.34 3.35 -10.92
C ASP A 267 15.56 4.14 -11.40
N ALA A 268 16.27 3.64 -12.42
CA ALA A 268 17.43 4.34 -12.98
C ALA A 268 17.04 5.63 -13.71
N ILE A 269 15.87 5.67 -14.36
CA ILE A 269 15.35 6.86 -15.05
C ILE A 269 14.89 7.92 -14.04
N GLU A 270 14.15 7.51 -13.02
CA GLU A 270 13.53 8.38 -12.02
C GLU A 270 14.50 8.72 -10.85
N GLY A 271 15.76 8.27 -10.92
CA GLY A 271 16.76 8.52 -9.90
C GLY A 271 16.36 7.98 -8.52
N HIS A 272 15.72 6.81 -8.48
CA HIS A 272 15.37 6.13 -7.24
C HIS A 272 16.58 5.36 -6.68
N GLU A 273 17.15 5.86 -5.58
CA GLU A 273 18.36 5.29 -4.94
C GLU A 273 18.07 4.72 -3.54
N GLY A 274 16.83 4.30 -3.33
CA GLY A 274 16.31 3.90 -2.03
C GLY A 274 15.87 5.09 -1.18
N TRP A 275 15.23 4.75 -0.05
CA TRP A 275 14.47 5.68 0.77
C TRP A 275 15.23 6.97 1.17
N GLY A 276 14.68 8.11 0.77
CA GLY A 276 15.13 9.45 1.13
C GLY A 276 16.42 9.89 0.44
N ARG A 277 16.90 9.14 -0.57
CA ARG A 277 18.17 9.39 -1.26
C ARG A 277 18.00 9.80 -2.72
N GLY A 278 16.86 9.45 -3.32
CA GLY A 278 16.55 9.73 -4.73
C GLY A 278 15.69 10.98 -4.95
N LEU A 279 15.52 11.34 -6.22
CA LEU A 279 14.58 12.38 -6.65
C LEU A 279 13.12 11.91 -6.47
N TYR A 280 12.87 10.66 -6.89
CA TYR A 280 11.59 9.99 -6.74
C TYR A 280 11.70 8.73 -5.87
N GLU A 281 10.58 8.42 -5.21
CA GLU A 281 10.36 7.18 -4.48
C GLU A 281 9.37 6.32 -5.23
N ARG A 282 9.71 5.05 -5.43
CA ARG A 282 8.74 4.07 -5.94
C ARG A 282 7.66 3.84 -4.87
N VAL A 283 6.41 3.95 -5.28
CA VAL A 283 5.22 3.79 -4.41
C VAL A 283 4.19 2.87 -5.03
N VAL A 284 3.25 2.39 -4.21
CA VAL A 284 2.07 1.64 -4.65
C VAL A 284 0.82 2.48 -4.39
N VAL A 285 0.04 2.73 -5.44
CA VAL A 285 -1.06 3.70 -5.39
C VAL A 285 -2.37 3.12 -5.95
N PRO A 286 -3.53 3.53 -5.43
CA PRO A 286 -4.81 3.17 -6.01
C PRO A 286 -5.06 4.05 -7.25
N VAL A 287 -5.15 3.41 -8.42
CA VAL A 287 -5.38 4.06 -9.70
C VAL A 287 -6.83 3.84 -10.11
N THR A 288 -7.52 4.92 -10.47
CA THR A 288 -8.87 4.87 -11.03
C THR A 288 -8.77 4.69 -12.55
N VAL A 289 -9.32 3.59 -13.06
CA VAL A 289 -9.37 3.24 -14.49
C VAL A 289 -10.75 2.66 -14.81
N ASP A 290 -11.45 3.19 -15.81
CA ASP A 290 -12.80 2.75 -16.20
C ASP A 290 -13.83 2.72 -15.03
N GLY A 291 -13.63 3.56 -14.00
CA GLY A 291 -14.47 3.60 -12.79
C GLY A 291 -14.11 2.58 -11.71
N GLU A 292 -13.11 1.73 -11.95
CA GLU A 292 -12.59 0.73 -11.02
C GLU A 292 -11.26 1.17 -10.40
N ILE A 293 -10.90 0.59 -9.25
CA ILE A 293 -9.60 0.82 -8.60
C ILE A 293 -8.65 -0.35 -8.88
N VAL A 294 -7.48 -0.03 -9.41
CA VAL A 294 -6.37 -0.97 -9.63
C VAL A 294 -5.15 -0.47 -8.85
N TRP A 295 -4.51 -1.35 -8.08
CA TRP A 295 -3.23 -1.02 -7.45
C TRP A 295 -2.11 -1.08 -8.48
N ALA A 296 -1.27 -0.05 -8.54
CA ALA A 296 -0.16 0.02 -9.47
C ALA A 296 1.07 0.65 -8.83
N TRP A 297 2.23 0.32 -9.38
CA TRP A 297 3.46 1.05 -9.13
C TRP A 297 3.37 2.46 -9.71
N ALA A 298 3.94 3.44 -9.01
CA ALA A 298 4.12 4.80 -9.49
C ALA A 298 5.38 5.39 -8.84
N TYR A 299 5.81 6.56 -9.32
CA TYR A 299 6.94 7.30 -8.75
C TYR A 299 6.42 8.57 -8.08
N LEU A 300 6.90 8.88 -6.88
CA LEU A 300 6.49 10.01 -6.08
C LEU A 300 7.66 10.96 -5.85
N LEU A 301 7.48 12.25 -6.13
CA LEU A 301 8.54 13.24 -5.91
C LEU A 301 8.80 13.43 -4.41
N CYS A 302 9.99 13.03 -3.96
CA CYS A 302 10.40 13.10 -2.55
C CYS A 302 11.66 13.95 -2.32
N SER A 303 12.23 14.57 -3.35
CA SER A 303 13.39 15.45 -3.19
C SER A 303 13.11 16.62 -2.24
N LYS A 304 14.06 16.82 -1.30
CA LYS A 304 14.07 17.95 -0.36
C LYS A 304 14.36 19.29 -1.02
N GLU A 305 14.92 19.27 -2.23
CA GLU A 305 15.28 20.47 -2.99
C GLU A 305 14.06 21.17 -3.59
N TYR A 306 12.94 20.44 -3.71
CA TYR A 306 11.68 20.97 -4.18
C TYR A 306 10.73 21.04 -2.98
N ASP A 307 10.73 22.10 -2.18
CA ASP A 307 9.75 22.25 -1.08
C ASP A 307 8.46 22.99 -1.52
N GLY A 308 8.50 23.55 -2.74
CA GLY A 308 7.55 24.54 -3.21
C GLY A 308 6.16 24.00 -3.54
N THR A 309 5.17 24.87 -3.29
CA THR A 309 3.81 24.81 -3.84
C THR A 309 3.72 25.48 -5.22
N GLU A 310 4.82 26.03 -5.72
CA GLU A 310 4.93 26.67 -7.04
C GLU A 310 4.92 25.61 -8.15
N GLY A 311 4.44 25.98 -9.34
CA GLY A 311 4.34 25.06 -10.47
C GLY A 311 3.16 24.07 -10.39
N LEU A 312 2.20 24.25 -9.48
CA LEU A 312 1.02 23.38 -9.41
C LEU A 312 0.24 23.37 -10.73
N ILE A 313 0.14 22.20 -11.36
CA ILE A 313 -0.66 21.98 -12.56
C ILE A 313 -2.09 21.66 -12.13
N THR A 314 -2.94 22.68 -12.05
CA THR A 314 -4.33 22.55 -11.56
C THR A 314 -5.23 21.67 -12.43
N SER A 315 -4.90 21.50 -13.72
CA SER A 315 -5.57 20.54 -14.61
C SER A 315 -5.27 19.08 -14.27
N GLY A 316 -4.20 18.84 -13.50
CA GLY A 316 -3.69 17.51 -13.17
C GLY A 316 -3.10 16.75 -14.36
N SER A 317 -2.88 17.41 -15.50
CA SER A 317 -2.39 16.78 -16.74
C SER A 317 -1.10 17.44 -17.19
N TRP A 318 -0.01 16.66 -17.22
CA TRP A 318 1.29 17.10 -17.71
C TRP A 318 1.25 17.63 -19.15
N ILE A 319 0.36 17.06 -19.97
CA ILE A 319 0.19 17.43 -21.38
C ILE A 319 -0.57 18.75 -21.53
N GLU A 320 -1.45 19.07 -20.57
CA GLU A 320 -2.26 20.29 -20.57
C GLU A 320 -1.63 21.40 -19.69
N ARG A 321 -0.33 21.31 -19.39
CA ARG A 321 0.35 22.33 -18.59
C ARG A 321 0.53 23.60 -19.43
N THR A 322 0.10 24.74 -18.90
CA THR A 322 0.38 26.04 -19.51
C THR A 322 1.88 26.33 -19.40
N SER A 323 2.52 26.52 -20.55
CA SER A 323 3.89 27.03 -20.66
C SER A 323 4.00 28.47 -20.17
#